data_AF-A0AAU8FP47-F1
#
_entry.id   AF-A0AAU8FP47-F1
#
_cell.length_a   1.000
_cell.length_b   1.000
_cell.length_c   1.000
_cell.angle_alpha   90.00
_cell.angle_beta   90.00
_cell.angle_gamma   90.00
#
_symmetry.space_group_name_H-M   'P 1'
#
loop_
_entity.id
_entity.type
_entity.pdbx_description
1 polymer ?
#
loop_
_entity_poly.entity_id
_entity_poly.type
_entity_poly.pdbx_seq_one_letter_code
_entity_poly.pdbx_strand_id
1 'polypeptide(L)'
;MRAPLLLFLILLATRIVRAQAVDSVGLVRFSDAVLELQNSEFMRSGSLAVSVKAVKDGTNVFALNQERSLPSASTLKLVSTATVLTLFGGDYKFQTFLEYDGALRGDTLAGNLYIHGTGDPALGSDRFKGYPTAPEMISRWVAAVKKTGIRYIKGKVLTDASFFDKEAVASTWIWGDMGNYYGAGVQGLNFNENLYRVKFKPGVEVGDPTTLLGTEPAIPYLSFTNQVTTGERGSGDQTIIYSSPLGNNVLLTGTIPAGNAVFTVKGSIPDPAWYAAYALKNALSESGVVIAEGEQLSGSEPVLASNPKKIIDEYKSPPLRELCQQANYWSINLFADAFFKQAGKRLSGKSGFDDAATAITGYWSGRGGGFKRVLYQGREWPFAFRLGYCRQPDRHTEPGQ
;
A
#
# COMPACT_ATOMS: atom_id res chain seq x y z
N MET A 1 -73.87 50.82 34.40
CA MET A 1 -72.62 50.52 35.14
C MET A 1 -72.04 49.23 34.61
N ARG A 2 -70.73 49.24 34.27
CA ARG A 2 -69.83 48.09 33.99
C ARG A 2 -69.85 47.50 32.57
N ALA A 3 -68.86 47.92 31.80
CA ALA A 3 -68.27 47.19 30.68
C ALA A 3 -67.30 46.10 31.21
N PRO A 4 -67.19 44.92 30.58
CA PRO A 4 -66.08 44.01 30.83
C PRO A 4 -65.05 44.03 29.71
N LEU A 5 -63.80 44.10 30.16
CA LEU A 5 -62.54 43.86 29.47
C LEU A 5 -62.58 42.57 28.64
N LEU A 6 -62.27 42.64 27.34
CA LEU A 6 -61.89 41.46 26.54
C LEU A 6 -60.37 41.27 26.68
N LEU A 7 -59.95 40.22 27.38
CA LEU A 7 -58.54 39.82 27.49
C LEU A 7 -58.19 38.92 26.30
N PHE A 8 -57.25 39.38 25.48
CA PHE A 8 -56.69 38.67 24.33
C PHE A 8 -55.63 37.67 24.83
N LEU A 9 -55.80 36.37 24.57
CA LEU A 9 -54.77 35.35 24.84
C LEU A 9 -54.28 34.77 23.51
N ILE A 10 -53.09 35.20 23.08
CA ILE A 10 -52.38 34.63 21.93
C ILE A 10 -51.65 33.38 22.41
N LEU A 11 -52.13 32.20 22.01
CA LEU A 11 -51.44 30.93 22.19
C LEU A 11 -50.32 30.81 21.14
N LEU A 12 -49.08 31.10 21.54
CA LEU A 12 -47.89 30.80 20.75
C LEU A 12 -47.65 29.28 20.80
N ALA A 13 -48.00 28.58 19.72
CA ALA A 13 -47.68 27.17 19.56
C ALA A 13 -46.19 27.00 19.19
N THR A 14 -45.32 26.86 20.18
CA THR A 14 -43.94 26.41 19.96
C THR A 14 -43.94 24.95 19.51
N ARG A 15 -43.70 24.70 18.22
CA ARG A 15 -43.39 23.36 17.71
C ARG A 15 -42.00 22.97 18.21
N ILE A 16 -41.94 22.30 19.36
CA ILE A 16 -40.75 21.60 19.82
C ILE A 16 -40.58 20.39 18.88
N VAL A 17 -39.69 20.51 17.89
CA VAL A 17 -39.20 19.36 17.13
C VAL A 17 -38.37 18.53 18.10
N ARG A 18 -38.96 17.49 18.68
CA ARG A 18 -38.19 16.48 19.41
C ARG A 18 -37.31 15.75 18.41
N ALA A 19 -35.99 15.90 18.54
CA ALA A 19 -35.05 14.96 17.95
C ALA A 19 -35.48 13.55 18.36
N GLN A 20 -35.49 12.59 17.42
CA GLN A 20 -35.73 11.19 17.75
C GLN A 20 -34.72 10.78 18.81
N ALA A 21 -35.21 10.46 20.02
CA ALA A 21 -34.38 9.81 21.02
C ALA A 21 -33.84 8.52 20.38
N VAL A 22 -32.56 8.21 20.59
CA VAL A 22 -31.97 6.92 20.22
C VAL A 22 -32.95 5.83 20.63
N ASP A 23 -33.36 4.98 19.70
CA ASP A 23 -34.31 3.89 19.98
C ASP A 23 -33.76 3.06 21.13
N SER A 24 -34.32 3.25 22.32
CA SER A 24 -33.84 2.65 23.56
C SER A 24 -33.94 1.13 23.51
N VAL A 25 -34.90 0.60 22.76
CA VAL A 25 -35.06 -0.84 22.55
C VAL A 25 -33.93 -1.38 21.66
N GLY A 26 -33.61 -0.68 20.57
CA GLY A 26 -32.49 -1.01 19.70
C GLY A 26 -31.15 -1.00 20.44
N LEU A 27 -30.91 0.01 21.27
CA LEU A 27 -29.68 0.14 22.06
C LEU A 27 -29.56 -0.96 23.13
N VAL A 28 -30.66 -1.30 23.82
CA VAL A 28 -30.68 -2.40 24.78
C VAL A 28 -30.38 -3.72 24.09
N ARG A 29 -31.05 -4.01 22.95
CA ARG A 29 -30.76 -5.22 22.16
C ARG A 29 -29.31 -5.31 21.69
N PHE A 30 -28.74 -4.19 21.25
CA PHE A 30 -27.32 -4.13 20.88
C PHE A 30 -26.41 -4.40 22.08
N SER A 31 -26.69 -3.77 23.22
CA SER A 31 -25.96 -3.99 24.47
C SER A 31 -25.99 -5.47 24.89
N ASP A 32 -27.18 -6.07 24.90
CA ASP A 32 -27.37 -7.48 25.26
C ASP A 32 -26.60 -8.39 24.30
N ALA A 33 -26.67 -8.16 22.99
CA ALA A 33 -25.93 -8.94 22.00
C ALA A 33 -24.40 -8.83 22.16
N VAL A 34 -23.88 -7.63 22.48
CA VAL A 34 -22.45 -7.43 22.73
C VAL A 34 -22.01 -8.17 24.00
N LEU A 35 -22.81 -8.12 25.07
CA LEU A 35 -22.52 -8.81 26.32
C LEU A 35 -22.64 -10.34 26.17
N GLU A 36 -23.62 -10.82 25.39
CA GLU A 36 -23.75 -12.23 25.03
C GLU A 36 -22.50 -12.71 24.28
N LEU A 37 -22.03 -11.96 23.28
CA LEU A 37 -20.79 -12.28 22.57
C LEU A 37 -19.57 -12.29 23.51
N GLN A 38 -19.41 -11.28 24.37
CA GLN A 38 -18.31 -11.19 25.34
C GLN A 38 -18.28 -12.38 26.31
N ASN A 39 -19.45 -12.92 26.68
CA ASN A 39 -19.58 -14.05 27.59
C ASN A 39 -19.68 -15.41 26.88
N SER A 40 -19.75 -15.42 25.55
CA SER A 40 -19.82 -16.65 24.75
C SER A 40 -18.51 -17.44 24.80
N GLU A 41 -18.58 -18.73 24.49
CA GLU A 41 -17.38 -19.59 24.42
C GLU A 41 -16.36 -19.09 23.38
N PHE A 42 -16.82 -18.39 22.33
CA PHE A 42 -15.94 -17.78 21.32
C PHE A 42 -14.97 -16.75 21.90
N MET A 43 -15.36 -16.07 22.99
CA MET A 43 -14.57 -15.02 23.61
C MET A 43 -13.88 -15.46 24.92
N ARG A 44 -13.94 -16.75 25.29
CA ARG A 44 -13.37 -17.27 26.55
C ARG A 44 -11.90 -16.88 26.76
N SER A 45 -11.11 -16.88 25.69
CA SER A 45 -9.69 -16.47 25.70
C SER A 45 -9.44 -15.18 24.90
N GLY A 46 -10.52 -14.52 24.45
CA GLY A 46 -10.47 -13.33 23.62
C GLY A 46 -10.57 -12.03 24.43
N SER A 47 -10.44 -10.91 23.76
CA SER A 47 -10.73 -9.60 24.33
C SER A 47 -11.59 -8.80 23.36
N LEU A 48 -12.73 -8.30 23.83
CA LEU A 48 -13.62 -7.45 23.04
C LEU A 48 -13.54 -6.01 23.56
N ALA A 49 -13.44 -5.07 22.63
CA ALA A 49 -13.67 -3.66 22.90
C ALA A 49 -14.63 -3.10 21.84
N VAL A 50 -15.63 -2.33 22.29
CA VAL A 50 -16.65 -1.71 21.45
C VAL A 50 -16.83 -0.27 21.90
N SER A 51 -16.81 0.66 20.95
CA SER A 51 -17.16 2.06 21.19
C SER A 51 -18.10 2.51 20.08
N VAL A 52 -19.28 2.97 20.46
CA VAL A 52 -20.28 3.55 19.56
C VAL A 52 -20.50 4.99 20.00
N LYS A 53 -20.29 5.94 19.08
CA LYS A 53 -20.44 7.36 19.36
C LYS A 53 -21.38 8.01 18.36
N ALA A 54 -22.19 8.96 18.83
CA ALA A 54 -22.97 9.82 17.98
C ALA A 54 -22.03 10.77 17.22
N VAL A 55 -22.13 10.82 15.89
CA VAL A 55 -21.23 11.65 15.05
C VAL A 55 -21.45 13.14 15.30
N LYS A 56 -22.69 13.56 15.58
CA LYS A 56 -23.07 14.96 15.70
C LYS A 56 -22.40 15.68 16.87
N ASP A 57 -22.31 15.03 18.02
CA ASP A 57 -21.85 15.64 19.27
C ASP A 57 -20.79 14.80 20.02
N GLY A 58 -20.40 13.65 19.48
CA GLY A 58 -19.39 12.78 20.07
C GLY A 58 -19.88 12.00 21.29
N THR A 59 -21.19 12.06 21.62
CA THR A 59 -21.75 11.37 22.78
C THR A 59 -21.51 9.87 22.67
N ASN A 60 -20.99 9.25 23.73
CA ASN A 60 -20.88 7.80 23.80
C ASN A 60 -22.28 7.20 23.89
N VAL A 61 -22.69 6.46 22.86
CA VAL A 61 -23.97 5.75 22.80
C VAL A 61 -23.83 4.39 23.49
N PHE A 62 -22.69 3.72 23.31
CA PHE A 62 -22.34 2.48 23.98
C PHE A 62 -20.82 2.36 24.12
N ALA A 63 -20.35 1.78 25.22
CA ALA A 63 -18.95 1.52 25.43
C ALA A 63 -18.75 0.22 26.23
N LEU A 64 -17.91 -0.67 25.70
CA LEU A 64 -17.37 -1.84 26.39
C LEU A 64 -15.85 -1.81 26.20
N ASN A 65 -15.08 -1.72 27.29
CA ASN A 65 -13.61 -1.69 27.25
C ASN A 65 -13.01 -0.66 26.27
N GLN A 66 -13.68 0.48 26.02
CA GLN A 66 -13.32 1.41 24.94
C GLN A 66 -11.92 2.03 25.03
N GLU A 67 -11.31 2.02 26.23
CA GLU A 67 -9.96 2.55 26.46
C GLU A 67 -8.87 1.47 26.37
N ARG A 68 -9.26 0.21 26.12
CA ARG A 68 -8.33 -0.91 26.04
C ARG A 68 -7.61 -0.89 24.69
N SER A 69 -6.29 -0.85 24.73
CA SER A 69 -5.46 -1.04 23.54
C SER A 69 -5.54 -2.48 23.03
N LEU A 70 -5.91 -2.66 21.77
CA LEU A 70 -5.95 -3.93 21.06
C LEU A 70 -5.25 -3.79 19.70
N PRO A 71 -4.68 -4.87 19.14
CA PRO A 71 -4.20 -4.86 17.76
C PRO A 71 -5.33 -4.49 16.81
N SER A 72 -5.18 -3.37 16.11
CA SER A 72 -6.20 -2.80 15.22
C SER A 72 -6.28 -3.53 13.86
N ALA A 73 -5.28 -4.34 13.57
CA ALA A 73 -5.10 -4.96 12.27
C ALA A 73 -5.20 -3.90 11.14
N SER A 74 -5.91 -4.21 10.07
CA SER A 74 -6.07 -3.31 8.92
C SER A 74 -6.94 -2.07 9.18
N THR A 75 -7.63 -1.96 10.32
CA THR A 75 -8.39 -0.73 10.65
C THR A 75 -7.47 0.47 10.87
N LEU A 76 -6.18 0.24 11.14
CA LEU A 76 -5.17 1.30 11.24
C LEU A 76 -5.02 2.14 9.97
N LYS A 77 -5.35 1.57 8.79
CA LYS A 77 -5.29 2.29 7.50
C LYS A 77 -6.17 3.55 7.49
N LEU A 78 -7.23 3.60 8.33
CA LEU A 78 -8.04 4.79 8.51
C LEU A 78 -7.21 5.98 9.00
N VAL A 79 -6.20 5.73 9.83
CA VAL A 79 -5.31 6.79 10.32
C VAL A 79 -4.44 7.30 9.19
N SER A 80 -3.76 6.43 8.44
CA SER A 80 -2.93 6.83 7.31
C SER A 80 -3.73 7.58 6.25
N THR A 81 -4.87 7.02 5.82
CA THR A 81 -5.73 7.61 4.77
C THR A 81 -6.37 8.92 5.22
N ALA A 82 -6.93 9.01 6.42
CA ALA A 82 -7.48 10.26 6.94
C ALA A 82 -6.40 11.35 7.05
N THR A 83 -5.18 10.97 7.46
CA THR A 83 -4.08 11.93 7.59
C THR A 83 -3.68 12.52 6.24
N VAL A 84 -3.42 11.69 5.23
CA VAL A 84 -3.03 12.22 3.91
C VAL A 84 -4.15 12.98 3.22
N LEU A 85 -5.41 12.54 3.35
CA LEU A 85 -6.54 13.28 2.80
C LEU A 85 -6.69 14.66 3.46
N THR A 86 -6.44 14.77 4.76
CA THR A 86 -6.49 16.05 5.46
C THR A 86 -5.31 16.96 5.08
N LEU A 87 -4.12 16.40 4.87
CA LEU A 87 -2.91 17.17 4.56
C LEU A 87 -2.80 17.63 3.11
N PHE A 88 -3.27 16.83 2.16
CA PHE A 88 -3.06 17.04 0.73
C PHE A 88 -4.35 17.29 -0.05
N GLY A 89 -5.52 16.94 0.51
CA GLY A 89 -6.79 16.96 -0.18
C GLY A 89 -6.96 15.78 -1.14
N GLY A 90 -8.22 15.49 -1.49
CA GLY A 90 -8.57 14.32 -2.32
C GLY A 90 -8.12 14.41 -3.78
N ASP A 91 -7.83 15.61 -4.30
CA ASP A 91 -7.36 15.85 -5.67
C ASP A 91 -5.85 15.74 -5.85
N TYR A 92 -5.10 15.57 -4.76
CA TYR A 92 -3.65 15.38 -4.83
C TYR A 92 -3.30 14.20 -5.72
N LYS A 93 -2.23 14.34 -6.50
CA LYS A 93 -1.68 13.29 -7.36
C LYS A 93 -0.20 13.19 -7.08
N PHE A 94 0.29 11.97 -6.86
CA PHE A 94 1.71 11.71 -6.84
C PHE A 94 2.29 11.94 -8.23
N GLN A 95 3.57 12.31 -8.27
CA GLN A 95 4.28 12.58 -9.52
C GLN A 95 5.43 11.60 -9.72
N THR A 96 5.64 11.18 -10.96
CA THR A 96 6.84 10.42 -11.35
C THR A 96 7.43 11.10 -12.56
N PHE A 97 8.74 11.34 -12.53
CA PHE A 97 9.44 12.04 -13.60
C PHE A 97 10.38 11.08 -14.32
N LEU A 98 10.43 11.20 -15.65
CA LEU A 98 11.51 10.65 -16.44
C LEU A 98 12.43 11.79 -16.81
N GLU A 99 13.71 11.66 -16.48
CA GLU A 99 14.68 12.74 -16.54
C GLU A 99 15.99 12.27 -17.17
N TYR A 100 16.83 13.20 -17.62
CA TYR A 100 18.22 12.90 -17.96
C TYR A 100 19.18 13.96 -17.43
N ASP A 101 20.43 13.58 -17.21
CA ASP A 101 21.53 14.52 -16.93
C ASP A 101 22.56 14.55 -18.07
N GLY A 102 23.55 15.44 -17.96
CA GLY A 102 24.60 15.57 -18.97
C GLY A 102 24.13 16.26 -20.25
N ALA A 103 24.77 15.92 -21.38
CA ALA A 103 24.60 16.63 -22.65
C ALA A 103 24.04 15.74 -23.75
N LEU A 104 22.96 16.19 -24.39
CA LEU A 104 22.46 15.60 -25.63
C LEU A 104 23.16 16.24 -26.83
N ARG A 105 23.92 15.45 -27.59
CA ARG A 105 24.63 15.89 -28.80
C ARG A 105 24.15 15.06 -29.99
N GLY A 106 23.33 15.67 -30.85
CA GLY A 106 22.64 14.93 -31.91
C GLY A 106 21.71 13.87 -31.31
N ASP A 107 21.92 12.60 -31.66
CA ASP A 107 21.17 11.44 -31.17
C ASP A 107 21.79 10.75 -29.95
N THR A 108 22.89 11.30 -29.42
CA THR A 108 23.68 10.68 -28.35
C THR A 108 23.57 11.46 -27.04
N LEU A 109 23.06 10.81 -26.00
CA LEU A 109 23.09 11.29 -24.62
C LEU A 109 24.43 10.93 -23.96
N ALA A 110 25.27 11.93 -23.71
CA ALA A 110 26.43 11.83 -22.84
C ALA A 110 26.03 12.13 -21.39
N GLY A 111 25.32 11.16 -20.79
CA GLY A 111 24.73 11.24 -19.45
C GLY A 111 23.85 10.02 -19.18
N ASN A 112 23.05 10.08 -18.12
CA ASN A 112 22.19 9.01 -17.65
C ASN A 112 20.70 9.39 -17.81
N LEU A 113 19.85 8.37 -17.90
CA LEU A 113 18.41 8.49 -17.70
C LEU A 113 18.07 8.17 -16.24
N TYR A 114 17.04 8.84 -15.71
CA TYR A 114 16.55 8.67 -14.35
C TYR A 114 15.03 8.50 -14.34
N ILE A 115 14.54 7.50 -13.62
CA ILE A 115 13.15 7.41 -13.17
C ILE A 115 13.11 7.96 -11.74
N HIS A 116 12.53 9.13 -11.55
CA HIS A 116 12.44 9.80 -10.27
C HIS A 116 11.03 9.65 -9.68
N GLY A 117 10.94 8.88 -8.59
CA GLY A 117 9.68 8.61 -7.89
C GLY A 117 9.45 9.56 -6.72
N THR A 118 8.19 9.98 -6.53
CA THR A 118 7.76 10.75 -5.35
C THR A 118 6.82 9.95 -4.43
N GLY A 119 6.98 8.63 -4.40
CA GLY A 119 6.23 7.74 -3.50
C GLY A 119 4.87 7.28 -4.00
N ASP A 120 4.57 7.40 -5.31
CA ASP A 120 3.33 6.87 -5.91
C ASP A 120 3.23 5.34 -5.71
N PRO A 121 2.27 4.81 -4.93
CA PRO A 121 2.11 3.37 -4.76
C PRO A 121 1.36 2.71 -5.92
N ALA A 122 0.75 3.50 -6.81
CA ALA A 122 -0.10 3.03 -7.91
C ALA A 122 0.55 3.13 -9.30
N LEU A 123 1.83 3.52 -9.37
CA LEU A 123 2.56 3.63 -10.63
C LEU A 123 2.57 2.28 -11.37
N GLY A 124 1.92 2.21 -12.55
CA GLY A 124 1.80 0.98 -13.34
C GLY A 124 0.79 -0.05 -12.80
N SER A 125 -0.04 0.31 -11.81
CA SER A 125 -1.10 -0.57 -11.29
C SER A 125 -2.22 -0.78 -12.31
N ASP A 126 -2.72 -2.01 -12.40
CA ASP A 126 -3.85 -2.41 -13.24
C ASP A 126 -5.23 -2.10 -12.61
N ARG A 127 -5.28 -1.64 -11.36
CA ARG A 127 -6.53 -1.35 -10.64
C ARG A 127 -7.25 -0.10 -11.13
N PHE A 128 -6.57 0.78 -11.85
CA PHE A 128 -7.06 2.11 -12.16
C PHE A 128 -7.36 2.26 -13.65
N LYS A 129 -8.63 2.13 -14.01
CA LYS A 129 -9.09 2.33 -15.40
C LYS A 129 -8.74 3.75 -15.88
N GLY A 130 -8.14 3.83 -17.08
CA GLY A 130 -7.72 5.10 -17.68
C GLY A 130 -6.33 5.57 -17.25
N TYR A 131 -5.65 4.79 -16.40
CA TYR A 131 -4.25 4.97 -16.05
C TYR A 131 -3.42 3.83 -16.66
N PRO A 132 -2.17 4.10 -17.04
CA PRO A 132 -1.33 3.11 -17.70
C PRO A 132 -0.95 1.98 -16.74
N THR A 133 -1.18 0.75 -17.19
CA THR A 133 -0.59 -0.47 -16.62
C THR A 133 0.95 -0.43 -16.72
N ALA A 134 1.64 -1.33 -16.03
CA ALA A 134 3.10 -1.38 -16.07
C ALA A 134 3.68 -1.45 -17.51
N PRO A 135 3.22 -2.33 -18.42
CA PRO A 135 3.70 -2.33 -19.81
C PRO A 135 3.41 -1.02 -20.57
N GLU A 136 2.25 -0.40 -20.35
CA GLU A 136 1.89 0.88 -20.97
C GLU A 136 2.74 2.03 -20.44
N MET A 137 3.10 2.01 -19.16
CA MET A 137 3.99 3.01 -18.56
C MET A 137 5.40 2.89 -19.13
N ILE A 138 5.94 1.68 -19.26
CA ILE A 138 7.23 1.46 -19.93
C ILE A 138 7.17 1.95 -21.39
N SER A 139 6.10 1.62 -22.12
CA SER A 139 5.91 2.08 -23.51
C SER A 139 5.85 3.61 -23.61
N ARG A 140 5.18 4.27 -22.67
CA ARG A 140 5.13 5.73 -22.56
C ARG A 140 6.53 6.32 -22.36
N TRP A 141 7.32 5.77 -21.45
CA TRP A 141 8.69 6.24 -21.20
C TRP A 141 9.61 6.02 -22.40
N VAL A 142 9.52 4.88 -23.08
CA VAL A 142 10.24 4.63 -24.34
C VAL A 142 9.87 5.69 -25.39
N ALA A 143 8.59 6.00 -25.56
CA ALA A 143 8.13 7.03 -26.49
C ALA A 143 8.66 8.42 -26.12
N ALA A 144 8.69 8.76 -24.82
CA ALA A 144 9.25 10.01 -24.33
C ALA A 144 10.76 10.12 -24.64
N VAL A 145 11.54 9.06 -24.42
CA VAL A 145 12.96 9.02 -24.79
C VAL A 145 13.15 9.17 -26.29
N LYS A 146 12.37 8.46 -27.12
CA LYS A 146 12.47 8.58 -28.58
C LYS A 146 12.14 9.99 -29.08
N LYS A 147 11.18 10.67 -28.44
CA LYS A 147 10.77 12.04 -28.80
C LYS A 147 11.88 13.07 -28.59
N THR A 148 12.86 12.82 -27.72
CA THR A 148 14.02 13.71 -27.57
C THR A 148 15.04 13.56 -28.70
N GLY A 149 14.93 12.50 -29.52
CA GLY A 149 15.90 12.15 -30.55
C GLY A 149 17.01 11.21 -30.08
N ILE A 150 17.00 10.77 -28.82
CA ILE A 150 18.01 9.84 -28.28
C ILE A 150 17.93 8.48 -28.98
N ARG A 151 19.07 8.06 -29.54
CA ARG A 151 19.34 6.70 -30.07
C ARG A 151 20.49 6.00 -29.35
N TYR A 152 21.39 6.78 -28.73
CA TYR A 152 22.54 6.26 -27.99
C TYR A 152 22.61 6.89 -26.60
N ILE A 153 22.77 6.08 -25.56
CA ILE A 153 22.96 6.54 -24.18
C ILE A 153 24.33 6.03 -23.71
N LYS A 154 25.27 6.95 -23.45
CA LYS A 154 26.61 6.60 -22.95
C LYS A 154 26.64 6.23 -21.47
N GLY A 155 25.68 6.72 -20.70
CA GLY A 155 25.54 6.39 -19.29
C GLY A 155 24.56 5.25 -19.05
N LYS A 156 23.82 5.37 -17.96
CA LYS A 156 22.99 4.32 -17.36
C LYS A 156 21.50 4.69 -17.38
N VAL A 157 20.65 3.70 -17.15
CA VAL A 157 19.24 3.92 -16.77
C VAL A 157 19.13 3.68 -15.26
N LEU A 158 18.91 4.75 -14.51
CA LEU A 158 18.95 4.79 -13.06
C LEU A 158 17.59 5.14 -12.48
N THR A 159 17.46 4.99 -11.17
CA THR A 159 16.30 5.46 -10.42
C THR A 159 16.71 6.44 -9.33
N ASP A 160 15.81 7.37 -9.04
CA ASP A 160 15.87 8.25 -7.89
C ASP A 160 14.67 7.95 -7.00
N ALA A 161 14.90 7.10 -6.00
CA ALA A 161 13.92 6.70 -4.99
C ALA A 161 14.18 7.40 -3.64
N SER A 162 14.98 8.47 -3.62
CA SER A 162 15.41 9.18 -2.40
C SER A 162 14.28 9.99 -1.73
N PHE A 163 13.11 10.04 -2.34
CA PHE A 163 11.95 10.75 -1.81
C PHE A 163 11.51 10.22 -0.45
N PHE A 164 11.60 8.90 -0.23
CA PHE A 164 11.51 8.30 1.09
C PHE A 164 12.88 7.86 1.59
N ASP A 165 12.97 7.62 2.89
CA ASP A 165 14.07 6.94 3.55
C ASP A 165 14.21 5.49 3.06
N LYS A 166 15.33 4.87 3.40
CA LYS A 166 15.71 3.53 2.94
C LYS A 166 14.99 2.38 3.67
N GLU A 167 14.22 2.65 4.73
CA GLU A 167 13.52 1.60 5.48
C GLU A 167 12.25 1.17 4.74
N ALA A 168 12.37 0.23 3.80
CA ALA A 168 11.23 -0.18 2.97
C ALA A 168 10.08 -0.84 3.76
N VAL A 169 10.38 -1.43 4.92
CA VAL A 169 9.44 -2.11 5.80
C VAL A 169 9.68 -1.67 7.25
N ALA A 170 8.64 -1.67 8.08
CA ALA A 170 8.80 -1.38 9.49
C ALA A 170 9.59 -2.50 10.19
N SER A 171 10.42 -2.15 11.17
CA SER A 171 11.28 -3.10 11.90
C SER A 171 10.53 -4.20 12.65
N THR A 172 9.23 -4.02 12.92
CA THR A 172 8.37 -5.01 13.58
C THR A 172 7.69 -5.98 12.63
N TRP A 173 7.92 -5.89 11.32
CA TRP A 173 7.35 -6.84 10.37
C TRP A 173 7.91 -8.24 10.58
N ILE A 174 7.03 -9.23 10.43
CA ILE A 174 7.41 -10.63 10.57
C ILE A 174 8.11 -11.06 9.29
N TRP A 175 9.27 -11.70 9.43
CA TRP A 175 10.06 -12.19 8.30
C TRP A 175 9.24 -13.01 7.28
N GLY A 176 8.33 -13.85 7.78
CA GLY A 176 7.46 -14.69 6.95
C GLY A 176 6.45 -13.94 6.10
N ASP A 177 6.23 -12.64 6.34
CA ASP A 177 5.30 -11.81 5.56
C ASP A 177 6.00 -11.10 4.40
N MET A 178 7.29 -10.73 4.57
CA MET A 178 8.01 -9.76 3.73
C MET A 178 8.16 -10.15 2.25
N GLY A 179 8.18 -11.44 1.92
CA GLY A 179 8.26 -11.91 0.52
C GLY A 179 6.89 -12.07 -0.15
N ASN A 180 5.79 -11.96 0.60
CA ASN A 180 4.44 -12.11 0.06
C ASN A 180 3.91 -10.76 -0.42
N TYR A 181 2.94 -10.77 -1.35
CA TYR A 181 2.39 -9.55 -1.92
C TYR A 181 1.84 -8.53 -0.89
N TYR A 182 1.30 -9.01 0.23
CA TYR A 182 0.78 -8.16 1.29
C TYR A 182 1.90 -7.58 2.18
N GLY A 183 3.10 -8.16 2.15
CA GLY A 183 4.33 -7.66 2.75
C GLY A 183 5.22 -6.94 1.74
N ALA A 184 4.65 -6.31 0.70
CA ALA A 184 5.41 -5.48 -0.21
C ALA A 184 5.90 -4.20 0.50
N GLY A 185 7.22 -4.03 0.59
CA GLY A 185 7.83 -2.84 1.17
C GLY A 185 7.60 -1.59 0.32
N VAL A 186 7.47 -0.43 0.96
CA VAL A 186 7.26 0.87 0.31
C VAL A 186 8.58 1.60 0.11
N GLN A 187 8.82 2.11 -1.09
CA GLN A 187 10.00 2.90 -1.43
C GLN A 187 9.61 4.25 -2.05
N GLY A 188 10.58 5.15 -2.25
CA GLY A 188 10.34 6.42 -2.96
C GLY A 188 9.93 6.22 -4.42
N LEU A 189 10.29 5.08 -5.02
CA LEU A 189 9.78 4.63 -6.31
C LEU A 189 9.20 3.22 -6.16
N ASN A 190 7.89 3.11 -6.32
CA ASN A 190 7.18 1.84 -6.38
C ASN A 190 6.74 1.63 -7.82
N PHE A 191 6.62 0.38 -8.26
CA PHE A 191 6.21 0.06 -9.62
C PHE A 191 5.41 -1.23 -9.65
N ASN A 192 4.27 -1.22 -10.32
CA ASN A 192 3.36 -2.36 -10.44
C ASN A 192 2.94 -2.93 -9.07
N GLU A 193 2.60 -2.05 -8.11
CA GLU A 193 2.31 -2.41 -6.71
C GLU A 193 3.40 -3.23 -6.01
N ASN A 194 4.65 -3.13 -6.50
CA ASN A 194 5.79 -3.93 -6.07
C ASN A 194 5.45 -5.44 -6.07
N LEU A 195 4.67 -5.88 -7.07
CA LEU A 195 4.11 -7.22 -7.13
C LEU A 195 4.69 -8.00 -8.31
N TYR A 196 4.96 -9.27 -8.05
CA TYR A 196 5.22 -10.27 -9.08
C TYR A 196 4.45 -11.56 -8.81
N ARG A 197 4.35 -12.39 -9.84
CA ARG A 197 3.64 -13.67 -9.81
C ARG A 197 4.64 -14.79 -10.04
N VAL A 198 4.77 -15.72 -9.09
CA VAL A 198 5.54 -16.95 -9.22
C VAL A 198 4.66 -18.02 -9.84
N LYS A 199 5.10 -18.64 -10.94
CA LYS A 199 4.37 -19.70 -11.63
C LYS A 199 4.97 -21.06 -11.29
N PHE A 200 4.13 -21.98 -10.85
CA PHE A 200 4.50 -23.35 -10.53
C PHE A 200 3.74 -24.34 -11.38
N LYS A 201 4.36 -25.47 -11.70
CA LYS A 201 3.68 -26.68 -12.11
C LYS A 201 3.61 -27.64 -10.91
N PRO A 202 2.41 -28.01 -10.43
CA PRO A 202 2.25 -29.06 -9.43
C PRO A 202 2.85 -30.40 -9.90
N GLY A 203 3.33 -31.19 -8.95
CA GLY A 203 3.69 -32.59 -9.13
C GLY A 203 2.46 -33.46 -9.39
N VAL A 204 2.70 -34.76 -9.63
CA VAL A 204 1.62 -35.69 -10.02
C VAL A 204 0.81 -36.08 -8.80
N GLU A 205 1.48 -36.46 -7.72
CA GLU A 205 0.88 -36.91 -6.47
C GLU A 205 0.99 -35.87 -5.36
N VAL A 206 0.13 -35.97 -4.35
CA VAL A 206 0.24 -35.15 -3.13
C VAL A 206 1.57 -35.46 -2.43
N GLY A 207 2.31 -34.42 -2.06
CA GLY A 207 3.65 -34.49 -1.49
C GLY A 207 4.78 -34.34 -2.52
N ASP A 208 4.50 -34.50 -3.81
CA ASP A 208 5.52 -34.36 -4.86
C ASP A 208 6.08 -32.92 -4.92
N PRO A 209 7.38 -32.75 -5.21
CA PRO A 209 7.96 -31.44 -5.42
C PRO A 209 7.34 -30.74 -6.63
N THR A 210 7.16 -29.43 -6.53
CA THR A 210 6.69 -28.60 -7.64
C THR A 210 7.84 -28.21 -8.56
N THR A 211 7.53 -27.86 -9.81
CA THR A 211 8.50 -27.22 -10.72
C THR A 211 8.24 -25.72 -10.78
N LEU A 212 9.27 -24.91 -10.54
CA LEU A 212 9.22 -23.46 -10.77
C LEU A 212 9.30 -23.18 -12.28
N LEU A 213 8.28 -22.53 -12.83
CA LEU A 213 8.21 -22.20 -14.26
C LEU A 213 8.76 -20.80 -14.58
N GLY A 214 8.88 -19.93 -13.57
CA GLY A 214 9.38 -18.56 -13.70
C GLY A 214 8.48 -17.56 -13.02
N THR A 215 8.70 -16.28 -13.33
CA THR A 215 7.96 -15.15 -12.76
C THR A 215 7.31 -14.26 -13.82
N GLU A 216 6.23 -13.60 -13.44
CA GLU A 216 5.59 -12.55 -14.22
C GLU A 216 5.40 -11.27 -13.37
N PRO A 217 6.05 -10.16 -13.74
CA PRO A 217 7.08 -10.07 -14.78
C PRO A 217 8.33 -10.90 -14.46
N ALA A 218 9.20 -11.11 -15.44
CA ALA A 218 10.51 -11.72 -15.22
C ALA A 218 11.38 -10.80 -14.35
N ILE A 219 12.03 -11.36 -13.33
CA ILE A 219 12.88 -10.62 -12.39
C ILE A 219 14.24 -11.32 -12.29
N PRO A 220 15.17 -11.06 -13.23
CA PRO A 220 16.38 -11.88 -13.36
C PRO A 220 17.36 -11.79 -12.19
N TYR A 221 17.28 -10.75 -11.37
CA TYR A 221 18.16 -10.63 -10.21
C TYR A 221 17.78 -11.55 -9.05
N LEU A 222 16.57 -12.15 -9.07
CA LEU A 222 16.12 -13.03 -8.01
C LEU A 222 16.61 -14.46 -8.22
N SER A 223 17.14 -15.05 -7.14
CA SER A 223 17.54 -16.44 -7.04
C SER A 223 16.53 -17.20 -6.18
N PHE A 224 15.87 -18.20 -6.76
CA PHE A 224 14.79 -18.94 -6.12
C PHE A 224 15.25 -20.30 -5.59
N THR A 225 14.97 -20.56 -4.32
CA THR A 225 15.02 -21.90 -3.71
C THR A 225 13.59 -22.42 -3.59
N ASN A 226 13.23 -23.39 -4.41
CA ASN A 226 11.90 -23.99 -4.38
C ASN A 226 11.83 -25.19 -3.43
N GLN A 227 11.04 -25.07 -2.36
CA GLN A 227 10.68 -26.16 -1.43
C GLN A 227 9.15 -26.36 -1.38
N VAL A 228 8.42 -25.82 -2.36
CA VAL A 228 6.97 -25.99 -2.44
C VAL A 228 6.64 -27.40 -2.93
N THR A 229 5.71 -28.06 -2.23
CA THR A 229 5.19 -29.38 -2.63
C THR A 229 3.73 -29.31 -3.06
N THR A 230 3.25 -30.39 -3.65
CA THR A 230 1.88 -30.52 -4.14
C THR A 230 0.96 -30.90 -2.99
N GLY A 231 -0.06 -30.08 -2.73
CA GLY A 231 -1.10 -30.31 -1.74
C GLY A 231 -2.36 -30.93 -2.35
N GLU A 232 -3.34 -31.23 -1.50
CA GLU A 232 -4.63 -31.78 -1.93
C GLU A 232 -5.34 -30.86 -2.94
N ARG A 233 -6.12 -31.46 -3.85
CA ARG A 233 -6.96 -30.69 -4.76
C ARG A 233 -7.91 -29.80 -3.96
N GLY A 234 -7.93 -28.51 -4.28
CA GLY A 234 -8.79 -27.53 -3.61
C GLY A 234 -8.25 -26.99 -2.27
N SER A 235 -7.05 -27.40 -1.82
CA SER A 235 -6.41 -26.85 -0.61
C SER A 235 -6.05 -25.36 -0.71
N GLY A 236 -6.05 -24.81 -1.93
CA GLY A 236 -5.71 -23.43 -2.21
C GLY A 236 -4.22 -23.14 -2.06
N ASP A 237 -3.87 -21.87 -2.15
CA ASP A 237 -2.50 -21.42 -1.92
C ASP A 237 -2.16 -21.52 -0.42
N GLN A 238 -1.20 -22.38 -0.07
CA GLN A 238 -0.62 -22.50 1.27
C GLN A 238 0.87 -22.14 1.27
N THR A 239 1.33 -21.44 0.24
CA THR A 239 2.73 -21.06 0.13
C THR A 239 3.09 -19.90 1.06
N ILE A 240 4.36 -19.84 1.42
CA ILE A 240 5.01 -18.70 2.07
C ILE A 240 6.24 -18.34 1.26
N ILE A 241 6.38 -17.06 0.94
CA ILE A 241 7.56 -16.51 0.25
C ILE A 241 8.40 -15.76 1.28
N TYR A 242 9.62 -16.25 1.51
CA TYR A 242 10.61 -15.57 2.34
C TYR A 242 11.59 -14.81 1.45
N SER A 243 11.63 -13.49 1.64
CA SER A 243 12.60 -12.61 0.98
C SER A 243 12.82 -11.35 1.82
N SER A 244 14.02 -10.79 1.75
CA SER A 244 14.36 -9.54 2.44
C SER A 244 14.20 -8.35 1.50
N PRO A 245 13.80 -7.18 1.98
CA PRO A 245 13.88 -5.94 1.21
C PRO A 245 15.27 -5.76 0.60
N LEU A 246 15.34 -5.35 -0.66
CA LEU A 246 16.58 -5.19 -1.45
C LEU A 246 17.42 -6.47 -1.62
N GLY A 247 16.93 -7.62 -1.14
CA GLY A 247 17.58 -8.91 -1.27
C GLY A 247 17.34 -9.55 -2.64
N ASN A 248 18.23 -10.47 -2.99
CA ASN A 248 18.15 -11.27 -4.21
C ASN A 248 17.73 -12.72 -3.97
N ASN A 249 17.78 -13.22 -2.73
CA ASN A 249 17.42 -14.60 -2.42
C ASN A 249 15.94 -14.72 -2.04
N VAL A 250 15.28 -15.72 -2.60
CA VAL A 250 13.87 -16.05 -2.34
C VAL A 250 13.76 -17.52 -1.97
N LEU A 251 13.21 -17.81 -0.79
CA LEU A 251 12.85 -19.16 -0.36
C LEU A 251 11.32 -19.32 -0.45
N LEU A 252 10.89 -20.34 -1.20
CA LEU A 252 9.49 -20.68 -1.42
C LEU A 252 9.17 -21.96 -0.64
N THR A 253 8.24 -21.91 0.31
CA THR A 253 7.81 -23.09 1.09
C THR A 253 6.30 -23.26 1.09
N GLY A 254 5.80 -24.37 1.63
CA GLY A 254 4.36 -24.66 1.76
C GLY A 254 3.85 -25.51 0.60
N THR A 255 2.55 -25.41 0.31
CA THR A 255 1.90 -26.24 -0.71
C THR A 255 1.02 -25.46 -1.69
N ILE A 256 0.87 -26.01 -2.90
CA ILE A 256 -0.09 -25.57 -3.93
C ILE A 256 -0.99 -26.75 -4.33
N PRO A 257 -2.25 -26.53 -4.73
CA PRO A 257 -3.19 -27.61 -4.94
C PRO A 257 -2.88 -28.42 -6.21
N ALA A 258 -3.03 -29.74 -6.14
CA ALA A 258 -2.99 -30.63 -7.29
C ALA A 258 -4.12 -30.34 -8.30
N GLY A 259 -3.89 -30.72 -9.56
CA GLY A 259 -4.90 -30.68 -10.62
C GLY A 259 -4.86 -29.47 -11.55
N ASN A 260 -4.07 -28.44 -11.22
CA ASN A 260 -3.84 -27.30 -12.12
C ASN A 260 -2.61 -27.52 -12.99
N ALA A 261 -2.66 -27.16 -14.27
CA ALA A 261 -1.48 -27.20 -15.15
C ALA A 261 -0.41 -26.18 -14.71
N VAL A 262 -0.86 -25.01 -14.27
CA VAL A 262 -0.04 -23.95 -13.69
C VAL A 262 -0.78 -23.36 -12.48
N PHE A 263 -0.08 -23.18 -11.37
CA PHE A 263 -0.57 -22.45 -10.20
C PHE A 263 0.27 -21.20 -9.99
N THR A 264 -0.37 -20.08 -9.67
CA THR A 264 0.31 -18.79 -9.52
C THR A 264 0.20 -18.27 -8.09
N VAL A 265 1.32 -17.84 -7.54
CA VAL A 265 1.43 -17.24 -6.21
C VAL A 265 1.92 -15.80 -6.34
N LYS A 266 1.35 -14.87 -5.57
CA LYS A 266 1.74 -13.45 -5.60
C LYS A 266 2.83 -13.16 -4.56
N GLY A 267 3.98 -12.66 -5.02
CA GLY A 267 5.09 -12.22 -4.18
C GLY A 267 5.33 -10.71 -4.26
N SER A 268 6.15 -10.21 -3.34
CA SER A 268 6.62 -8.82 -3.31
C SER A 268 8.00 -8.68 -3.97
N ILE A 269 8.16 -7.71 -4.87
CA ILE A 269 9.44 -7.37 -5.49
C ILE A 269 10.33 -6.71 -4.43
N PRO A 270 11.50 -7.27 -4.08
CA PRO A 270 12.38 -6.69 -3.06
C PRO A 270 12.96 -5.31 -3.41
N ASP A 271 13.20 -5.06 -4.69
CA ASP A 271 13.78 -3.82 -5.23
C ASP A 271 12.97 -3.36 -6.46
N PRO A 272 11.77 -2.78 -6.24
CA PRO A 272 10.89 -2.32 -7.32
C PRO A 272 11.49 -1.16 -8.11
N ALA A 273 12.35 -0.35 -7.48
CA ALA A 273 13.05 0.74 -8.14
C ALA A 273 14.06 0.18 -9.17
N TRP A 274 14.89 -0.79 -8.78
CA TRP A 274 15.75 -1.49 -9.72
C TRP A 274 14.95 -2.13 -10.85
N TYR A 275 13.84 -2.80 -10.53
CA TYR A 275 13.00 -3.46 -11.54
C TYR A 275 12.45 -2.47 -12.57
N ALA A 276 12.02 -1.27 -12.15
CA ALA A 276 11.55 -0.23 -13.07
C ALA A 276 12.66 0.23 -14.06
N ALA A 277 13.89 0.43 -13.59
CA ALA A 277 15.03 0.77 -14.45
C ALA A 277 15.38 -0.37 -15.41
N TYR A 278 15.42 -1.61 -14.91
CA TYR A 278 15.64 -2.79 -15.73
C TYR A 278 14.61 -2.92 -16.85
N ALA A 279 13.32 -2.79 -16.53
CA ALA A 279 12.23 -2.89 -17.49
C ALA A 279 12.33 -1.79 -18.56
N LEU A 280 12.63 -0.55 -18.17
CA LEU A 280 12.82 0.55 -19.12
C LEU A 280 14.05 0.33 -20.00
N LYS A 281 15.19 -0.08 -19.42
CA LYS A 281 16.44 -0.38 -20.14
C LYS A 281 16.21 -1.42 -21.23
N ASN A 282 15.54 -2.52 -20.90
CA ASN A 282 15.23 -3.57 -21.86
C ASN A 282 14.32 -3.07 -22.97
N ALA A 283 13.22 -2.41 -22.62
CA ALA A 283 12.28 -1.91 -23.62
C ALA A 283 12.89 -0.86 -24.55
N LEU A 284 13.81 -0.01 -24.05
CA LEU A 284 14.60 0.91 -24.87
C LEU A 284 15.50 0.15 -25.85
N SER A 285 16.17 -0.90 -25.37
CA SER A 285 17.09 -1.71 -26.18
C SER A 285 16.35 -2.47 -27.28
N GLU A 286 15.23 -3.11 -26.95
CA GLU A 286 14.30 -3.75 -27.90
C GLU A 286 13.73 -2.75 -28.92
N SER A 287 13.61 -1.49 -28.50
CA SER A 287 13.15 -0.38 -29.32
C SER A 287 14.22 0.26 -30.21
N GLY A 288 15.46 -0.25 -30.19
CA GLY A 288 16.57 0.21 -31.01
C GLY A 288 17.40 1.37 -30.42
N VAL A 289 17.25 1.67 -29.12
CA VAL A 289 18.12 2.61 -28.39
C VAL A 289 19.29 1.83 -27.80
N VAL A 290 20.51 2.20 -28.18
CA VAL A 290 21.73 1.54 -27.70
C VAL A 290 22.18 2.18 -26.38
N ILE A 291 22.37 1.36 -25.35
CA ILE A 291 22.80 1.80 -24.01
C ILE A 291 24.18 1.19 -23.75
N ALA A 292 25.16 2.02 -23.43
CA ALA A 292 26.56 1.59 -23.32
C ALA A 292 26.85 0.72 -22.08
N GLU A 293 26.03 0.80 -21.04
CA GLU A 293 26.23 0.05 -19.79
C GLU A 293 25.88 -1.45 -19.93
N GLY A 294 26.75 -2.31 -19.39
CA GLY A 294 26.51 -3.74 -19.16
C GLY A 294 25.44 -4.04 -18.08
N GLU A 295 25.41 -5.25 -17.53
CA GLU A 295 24.38 -5.67 -16.55
C GLU A 295 24.28 -4.75 -15.32
N GLN A 296 23.05 -4.44 -14.90
CA GLN A 296 22.77 -3.59 -13.74
C GLN A 296 22.72 -4.47 -12.48
N LEU A 297 23.48 -4.15 -11.45
CA LEU A 297 23.46 -4.91 -10.18
C LEU A 297 22.29 -4.46 -9.28
N SER A 298 21.57 -5.43 -8.69
CA SER A 298 20.52 -5.20 -7.68
C SER A 298 21.10 -4.56 -6.41
N GLY A 299 20.31 -3.75 -5.70
CA GLY A 299 20.76 -3.09 -4.46
C GLY A 299 21.78 -1.97 -4.68
N SER A 300 21.90 -1.44 -5.90
CA SER A 300 22.71 -0.25 -6.16
C SER A 300 22.08 0.98 -5.49
N GLU A 301 22.90 1.74 -4.76
CA GLU A 301 22.47 2.97 -4.07
C GLU A 301 21.75 3.92 -5.04
N PRO A 302 20.68 4.62 -4.58
CA PRO A 302 20.08 5.70 -5.35
C PRO A 302 21.16 6.73 -5.69
N VAL A 303 21.43 6.91 -6.98
CA VAL A 303 22.44 7.88 -7.41
C VAL A 303 21.80 9.27 -7.39
N LEU A 304 22.08 10.03 -6.33
CA LEU A 304 21.82 11.47 -6.34
C LEU A 304 22.69 12.10 -7.44
N ALA A 305 22.06 12.58 -8.51
CA ALA A 305 22.79 13.23 -9.57
C ALA A 305 23.39 14.54 -9.06
N SER A 306 24.69 14.74 -9.33
CA SER A 306 25.40 15.99 -9.06
C SER A 306 25.08 17.10 -10.08
N ASN A 307 24.43 16.74 -11.20
CA ASN A 307 24.11 17.64 -12.30
C ASN A 307 22.62 18.00 -12.34
N PRO A 308 22.25 19.18 -12.86
CA PRO A 308 20.86 19.52 -13.12
C PRO A 308 20.25 18.53 -14.12
N LYS A 309 19.10 17.97 -13.75
CA LYS A 309 18.35 17.02 -14.58
C LYS A 309 17.32 17.76 -15.44
N LYS A 310 17.09 17.28 -16.67
CA LYS A 310 16.02 17.74 -17.56
C LYS A 310 14.89 16.72 -17.61
N ILE A 311 13.66 17.17 -17.30
CA ILE A 311 12.44 16.36 -17.38
C ILE A 311 12.05 16.16 -18.86
N ILE A 312 11.76 14.91 -19.23
CA ILE A 312 11.28 14.51 -20.57
C ILE A 312 9.90 13.85 -20.54
N ASP A 313 9.45 13.36 -19.38
CA ASP A 313 8.07 12.98 -19.12
C ASP A 313 7.70 13.27 -17.65
N GLU A 314 6.45 13.63 -17.43
CA GLU A 314 5.84 13.76 -16.09
C GLU A 314 4.54 12.97 -16.07
N TYR A 315 4.48 11.98 -15.19
CA TYR A 315 3.28 11.20 -14.91
C TYR A 315 2.63 11.67 -13.60
N LYS A 316 1.29 11.66 -13.59
CA LYS A 316 0.47 11.96 -12.40
C LYS A 316 -0.45 10.79 -12.10
N SER A 317 -0.46 10.35 -10.86
CA SER A 317 -1.28 9.23 -10.37
C SER A 317 -2.80 9.48 -10.49
N PRO A 318 -3.64 8.46 -10.25
CA PRO A 318 -5.02 8.66 -9.80
C PRO A 318 -5.11 9.64 -8.63
N PRO A 319 -6.21 10.40 -8.50
CA PRO A 319 -6.37 11.33 -7.38
C PRO A 319 -6.37 10.58 -6.05
N LEU A 320 -5.82 11.19 -4.99
CA LEU A 320 -5.61 10.58 -3.69
C LEU A 320 -6.89 9.97 -3.09
N ARG A 321 -8.07 10.53 -3.38
CA ARG A 321 -9.36 9.94 -2.97
C ARG A 321 -9.57 8.51 -3.51
N GLU A 322 -9.19 8.26 -4.76
CA GLU A 322 -9.35 6.95 -5.41
C GLU A 322 -8.31 5.98 -4.88
N LEU A 323 -7.08 6.44 -4.65
CA LEU A 323 -6.03 5.65 -4.03
C LEU A 323 -6.42 5.22 -2.59
N CYS A 324 -6.93 6.17 -1.78
CA CYS A 324 -7.42 5.89 -0.43
C CYS A 324 -8.64 4.96 -0.43
N GLN A 325 -9.54 5.11 -1.42
CA GLN A 325 -10.66 4.19 -1.59
C GLN A 325 -10.17 2.76 -1.84
N GLN A 326 -9.26 2.55 -2.80
CA GLN A 326 -8.69 1.22 -3.07
C GLN A 326 -7.97 0.64 -1.84
N ALA A 327 -7.15 1.45 -1.17
CA ALA A 327 -6.43 1.04 0.03
C ALA A 327 -7.36 0.57 1.15
N ASN A 328 -8.49 1.25 1.36
CA ASN A 328 -9.45 0.89 2.41
C ASN A 328 -10.38 -0.26 1.99
N TYR A 329 -10.89 -0.29 0.75
CA TYR A 329 -11.79 -1.34 0.28
C TYR A 329 -11.09 -2.69 0.16
N TRP A 330 -9.87 -2.71 -0.36
CA TRP A 330 -9.09 -3.94 -0.59
C TRP A 330 -8.01 -4.15 0.47
N SER A 331 -7.90 -3.25 1.45
CA SER A 331 -6.91 -3.34 2.53
C SER A 331 -5.46 -3.41 2.02
N ILE A 332 -5.10 -2.59 1.04
CA ILE A 332 -3.78 -2.63 0.39
C ILE A 332 -2.73 -1.99 1.30
N ASN A 333 -1.75 -2.78 1.75
CA ASN A 333 -0.76 -2.35 2.73
C ASN A 333 0.24 -1.35 2.16
N LEU A 334 0.79 -1.65 0.98
CA LEU A 334 1.72 -0.77 0.26
C LEU A 334 1.19 0.66 0.15
N PHE A 335 -0.11 0.81 -0.13
CA PHE A 335 -0.76 2.12 -0.26
C PHE A 335 -0.84 2.82 1.09
N ALA A 336 -1.27 2.10 2.14
CA ALA A 336 -1.36 2.65 3.48
C ALA A 336 0.01 3.10 4.02
N ASP A 337 1.08 2.35 3.74
CA ASP A 337 2.44 2.69 4.14
C ASP A 337 2.99 3.87 3.33
N ALA A 338 2.71 3.94 2.02
CA ALA A 338 3.03 5.11 1.21
C ALA A 338 2.36 6.37 1.73
N PHE A 339 1.07 6.28 2.12
CA PHE A 339 0.36 7.40 2.73
C PHE A 339 0.97 7.77 4.09
N PHE A 340 1.35 6.78 4.90
CA PHE A 340 1.95 7.00 6.20
C PHE A 340 3.29 7.73 6.09
N LYS A 341 4.19 7.25 5.23
CA LYS A 341 5.47 7.90 4.93
C LYS A 341 5.30 9.29 4.32
N GLN A 342 4.35 9.45 3.40
CA GLN A 342 4.01 10.74 2.79
C GLN A 342 3.53 11.77 3.82
N ALA A 343 2.64 11.36 4.72
CA ALA A 343 2.18 12.20 5.82
C ALA A 343 3.32 12.57 6.78
N GLY A 344 4.15 11.60 7.17
CA GLY A 344 5.34 11.84 7.98
C GLY A 344 6.26 12.88 7.35
N LYS A 345 6.62 12.68 6.08
CA LYS A 345 7.49 13.59 5.33
C LYS A 345 6.91 15.00 5.26
N ARG A 346 5.59 15.13 5.05
CA ARG A 346 4.91 16.43 5.01
C ARG A 346 4.96 17.17 6.34
N LEU A 347 4.86 16.44 7.45
CA LEU A 347 4.75 16.99 8.79
C LEU A 347 6.10 17.30 9.44
N SER A 348 7.13 16.49 9.19
CA SER A 348 8.43 16.59 9.87
C SER A 348 9.64 16.70 8.93
N GLY A 349 9.44 16.57 7.61
CA GLY A 349 10.51 16.47 6.62
C GLY A 349 11.13 15.07 6.51
N LYS A 350 10.78 14.14 7.41
CA LYS A 350 11.29 12.76 7.45
C LYS A 350 10.19 11.74 7.18
N SER A 351 10.53 10.64 6.50
CA SER A 351 9.56 9.62 6.10
C SER A 351 9.72 8.27 6.81
N GLY A 352 10.74 8.10 7.67
CA GLY A 352 10.96 6.85 8.41
C GLY A 352 9.74 6.48 9.22
N PHE A 353 9.48 5.18 9.43
CA PHE A 353 8.24 4.73 10.07
C PHE A 353 8.06 5.33 11.47
N ASP A 354 9.13 5.34 12.29
CA ASP A 354 9.08 5.91 13.64
C ASP A 354 8.89 7.44 13.64
N ASP A 355 9.58 8.15 12.72
CA ASP A 355 9.43 9.60 12.55
C ASP A 355 8.01 9.97 12.10
N ALA A 356 7.46 9.23 11.13
CA ALA A 356 6.11 9.41 10.62
C ALA A 356 5.08 9.14 11.72
N ALA A 357 5.25 8.07 12.49
CA ALA A 357 4.37 7.73 13.60
C ALA A 357 4.33 8.81 14.67
N THR A 358 5.50 9.35 15.03
CA THR A 358 5.63 10.47 15.96
C THR A 358 4.93 11.72 15.43
N ALA A 359 5.19 12.08 14.17
CA ALA A 359 4.62 13.27 13.54
C ALA A 359 3.09 13.20 13.43
N ILE A 360 2.55 12.04 13.01
CA ILE A 360 1.11 11.83 12.84
C ILE A 360 0.41 11.78 14.20
N THR A 361 1.03 11.17 15.22
CA THR A 361 0.51 11.21 16.61
C THR A 361 0.40 12.64 17.12
N GLY A 362 1.45 13.44 16.93
CA GLY A 362 1.46 14.85 17.31
C GLY A 362 0.39 15.65 16.56
N TYR A 363 0.26 15.42 15.24
CA TYR A 363 -0.73 16.07 14.39
C TYR A 363 -2.16 15.87 14.86
N TRP A 364 -2.54 14.64 15.22
CA TRP A 364 -3.90 14.34 15.68
C TRP A 364 -4.14 14.71 17.15
N SER A 365 -3.14 14.55 18.01
CA SER A 365 -3.25 14.94 19.42
C SER A 365 -3.50 16.45 19.56
N GLY A 366 -2.87 17.26 18.72
CA GLY A 366 -3.12 18.72 18.67
C GLY A 366 -4.51 19.13 18.18
N ARG A 367 -5.30 18.20 17.62
CA ARG A 367 -6.67 18.45 17.11
C ARG A 367 -7.76 17.85 17.99
N GLY A 368 -7.43 17.46 19.22
CA GLY A 368 -8.37 16.79 20.11
C GLY A 368 -8.64 15.33 19.71
N GLY A 369 -7.92 14.78 18.73
CA GLY A 369 -7.93 13.36 18.45
C GLY A 369 -7.30 12.62 19.63
N GLY A 370 -8.01 11.65 20.20
CA GLY A 370 -7.55 10.80 21.30
C GLY A 370 -6.44 9.81 20.91
N PHE A 371 -5.47 10.22 20.09
CA PHE A 371 -4.37 9.39 19.61
C PHE A 371 -3.24 9.23 20.63
N LYS A 372 -3.49 9.53 21.92
CA LYS A 372 -2.48 9.60 22.99
C LYS A 372 -1.56 8.36 23.08
N ARG A 373 -1.90 7.23 22.46
CA ARG A 373 -1.07 5.99 22.41
C ARG A 373 -1.20 5.14 21.14
N VAL A 374 -1.81 5.64 20.06
CA VAL A 374 -2.22 4.77 18.91
C VAL A 374 -1.08 4.44 17.95
N LEU A 375 -0.08 5.32 17.81
CA LEU A 375 1.02 5.11 16.84
C LEU A 375 2.41 5.11 17.48
N TYR A 376 2.53 5.28 18.79
CA TYR A 376 3.85 5.36 19.42
C TYR A 376 4.52 3.97 19.45
N GLN A 377 5.44 3.71 18.51
CA GLN A 377 6.38 2.58 18.56
C GLN A 377 7.76 3.02 19.09
N GLY A 378 7.77 3.85 20.13
CA GLY A 378 8.98 4.01 20.94
C GLY A 378 9.20 2.77 21.81
N ARG A 379 9.98 1.79 21.33
CA ARG A 379 10.67 0.69 22.04
C ARG A 379 9.94 -0.15 23.13
N GLU A 380 8.69 0.11 23.47
CA GLU A 380 7.97 -0.61 24.54
C GLU A 380 6.66 -1.29 24.09
N TRP A 381 6.28 -1.23 22.81
CA TRP A 381 5.03 -1.85 22.33
C TRP A 381 5.18 -2.45 20.92
N PRO A 382 5.46 -3.77 20.79
CA PRO A 382 5.68 -4.41 19.48
C PRO A 382 4.42 -4.65 18.63
N PHE A 383 3.23 -4.13 19.03
CA PHE A 383 1.95 -4.54 18.43
C PHE A 383 1.22 -3.48 17.59
N ALA A 384 1.59 -2.20 17.64
CA ALA A 384 0.80 -1.12 17.02
C ALA A 384 0.90 -1.08 15.49
N PHE A 385 2.03 -1.49 14.90
CA PHE A 385 2.18 -1.72 13.46
C PHE A 385 2.24 -3.21 13.11
N ARG A 386 1.40 -4.03 13.76
CA ARG A 386 0.79 -5.13 13.02
C ARG A 386 -0.41 -4.54 12.30
N LEU A 387 -0.17 -3.95 11.13
CA LEU A 387 -1.19 -4.06 10.10
C LEU A 387 -1.45 -5.57 10.02
N GLY A 388 -2.61 -6.00 10.51
CA GLY A 388 -2.96 -7.39 10.61
C GLY A 388 -3.07 -7.87 9.18
N TYR A 389 -1.98 -8.48 8.72
CA TYR A 389 -1.84 -8.97 7.37
C TYR A 389 -2.53 -10.33 7.32
N CYS A 390 -3.86 -10.30 7.29
CA CYS A 390 -4.59 -11.47 6.88
C CYS A 390 -4.30 -11.66 5.38
N ARG A 391 -3.76 -12.82 5.01
CA ARG A 391 -3.83 -13.34 3.65
C ARG A 391 -5.28 -13.17 3.18
N GLN A 392 -5.53 -12.24 2.26
CA GLN A 392 -6.87 -12.15 1.71
C GLN A 392 -7.09 -13.39 0.84
N PRO A 393 -8.23 -14.08 0.97
CA PRO A 393 -8.61 -15.08 -0.01
C PRO A 393 -8.72 -14.35 -1.35
N ASP A 394 -7.90 -14.77 -2.31
CA ASP A 394 -7.89 -14.22 -3.65
C ASP A 394 -9.27 -14.51 -4.28
N ARG A 395 -10.15 -13.50 -4.35
CA ARG A 395 -11.41 -13.63 -5.10
C ARG A 395 -11.18 -13.62 -6.62
N HIS A 396 -9.92 -13.52 -7.04
CA HIS A 396 -9.46 -13.64 -8.41
C HIS A 396 -8.69 -14.95 -8.61
N THR A 397 -9.25 -16.09 -8.23
CA THR A 397 -9.05 -17.26 -9.08
C THR A 397 -9.93 -17.04 -10.29
N GLU A 398 -9.35 -16.53 -11.38
CA GLU A 398 -9.99 -16.65 -12.69
C GLU A 398 -10.35 -18.14 -12.87
N PRO A 399 -11.63 -18.48 -13.14
CA PRO A 399 -11.94 -19.80 -13.65
C PRO A 399 -11.15 -19.94 -14.94
N GLY A 400 -10.36 -21.00 -15.04
CA GLY A 400 -9.45 -21.23 -16.15
C GLY A 400 -10.10 -21.00 -17.52
N GLN A 401 -9.33 -20.37 -18.40
CA GLN A 401 -9.36 -20.73 -19.80
C GLN A 401 -8.49 -21.97 -20.02
#